data_AF-A0A3M1L8Y4-F1
#
_entry.id   AF-A0A3M1L8Y4-F1
#
_cell.length_a   1.000
_cell.length_b   1.000
_cell.length_c   1.000
_cell.angle_alpha   90.00
_cell.angle_beta   90.00
_cell.angle_gamma   90.00
#
_symmetry.space_group_name_H-M   'P 1'
#
loop_
_entity.id
_entity.type
_entity.pdbx_description
1 polymer ?
#
loop_
_entity_poly.entity_id
_entity_poly.type
_entity_poly.pdbx_seq_one_letter_code
_entity_poly.pdbx_strand_id
1 'polypeptide(L)' 'MPEEVRPRRREVALYVEHAHRMLEVARHNLDAGFYASAINRAYYAFFYAANATLATRGLSRSKHSGVISYGAGGSDG' A
#
# COMPACT_ATOMS: atom_id res chain seq x y z
N MET A 1 23.47 -20.63 -2.26
CA MET A 1 23.14 -19.20 -2.06
C MET A 1 21.81 -19.08 -1.31
N PRO A 2 21.76 -18.74 0.00
CA PRO A 2 20.50 -18.70 0.75
C PRO A 2 20.15 -17.36 1.44
N GLU A 3 20.88 -16.26 1.23
CA GLU A 3 20.64 -15.05 2.04
C GLU A 3 19.44 -14.20 1.58
N GLU A 4 19.13 -14.13 0.28
CA GLU A 4 18.09 -13.25 -0.28
C GLU A 4 16.64 -13.77 -0.09
N VAL A 5 16.45 -15.04 0.23
CA VAL A 5 15.11 -15.67 0.35
C VAL A 5 14.40 -15.29 1.65
N ARG A 6 15.15 -15.01 2.72
CA ARG A 6 14.61 -14.67 4.05
C ARG A 6 13.93 -13.30 4.14
N PRO A 7 14.53 -12.18 3.67
CA PRO A 7 13.90 -10.86 3.78
C PRO A 7 12.58 -10.77 2.98
N ARG A 8 12.50 -11.41 1.81
CA ARG A 8 11.31 -11.39 0.94
C ARG A 8 10.07 -12.02 1.62
N ARG A 9 10.25 -13.12 2.35
CA ARG A 9 9.14 -13.77 3.08
C ARG A 9 8.59 -12.86 4.18
N ARG A 10 9.46 -12.13 4.88
CA ARG A 10 9.06 -11.19 5.92
C ARG A 10 8.28 -10.01 5.35
N GLU A 11 8.72 -9.45 4.23
CA GLU A 11 8.02 -8.37 3.55
C GLU A 11 6.63 -8.78 3.06
N VAL A 12 6.52 -9.96 2.43
CA VAL A 12 5.22 -10.52 2.01
C VAL A 12 4.29 -10.68 3.22
N ALA A 13 4.78 -11.25 4.33
CA ALA A 13 3.98 -11.43 5.53
C ALA A 13 3.46 -10.10 6.10
N LEU A 14 4.30 -9.06 6.12
CA LEU A 14 3.89 -7.73 6.58
C LEU A 14 2.79 -7.12 5.70
N TYR A 15 2.92 -7.24 4.38
CA TYR A 15 1.87 -6.76 3.48
C TYR A 15 0.55 -7.52 3.66
N VAL A 16 0.60 -8.84 3.84
CA VAL A 16 -0.61 -9.64 4.10
C VAL A 16 -1.25 -9.25 5.44
N GLU A 17 -0.45 -9.06 6.49
CA GLU A 17 -0.95 -8.61 7.79
C GLU A 17 -1.66 -7.24 7.68
N HIS A 18 -1.04 -6.29 6.98
CA HIS A 18 -1.64 -4.98 6.74
C HIS A 18 -2.93 -5.07 5.91
N ALA A 19 -2.97 -5.93 4.89
CA ALA A 19 -4.18 -6.16 4.11
C ALA A 19 -5.33 -6.65 5.00
N HIS A 20 -5.08 -7.65 5.85
CA HIS A 20 -6.09 -8.16 6.78
C HIS A 20 -6.56 -7.10 7.78
N ARG A 21 -5.64 -6.32 8.35
CA ARG A 21 -6.00 -5.23 9.27
C ARG A 21 -6.89 -4.19 8.59
N MET A 22 -6.60 -3.84 7.34
CA MET A 22 -7.43 -2.90 6.58
C MET A 22 -8.82 -3.47 6.28
N LEU A 23 -8.95 -4.77 6.02
CA LEU A 23 -10.27 -5.41 5.87
C LEU A 23 -11.06 -5.42 7.17
N GLU A 24 -10.41 -5.69 8.30
CA GLU A 24 -11.05 -5.65 9.62
C GLU A 24 -11.61 -4.24 9.91
N VAL A 25 -10.81 -3.20 9.67
CA VAL A 25 -11.27 -1.81 9.83
C VAL A 25 -12.35 -1.46 8.80
N ALA A 26 -12.25 -1.94 7.56
CA ALA A 26 -13.28 -1.74 6.55
C ALA A 26 -14.62 -2.35 6.98
N ARG A 27 -14.59 -3.56 7.55
CA ARG A 27 -15.78 -4.22 8.12
C ARG A 27 -16.38 -3.40 9.26
N HIS A 28 -15.57 -2.95 10.22
CA HIS A 28 -16.07 -2.10 11.31
C HIS A 28 -16.71 -0.80 10.82
N ASN A 29 -16.11 -0.16 9.81
CA ASN A 29 -16.68 1.05 9.20
C ASN A 29 -17.99 0.75 8.45
N LEU A 30 -18.07 -0.40 7.79
CA LEU A 30 -19.28 -0.83 7.10
C LEU A 30 -20.43 -1.05 8.09
N ASP A 31 -20.16 -1.78 9.17
CA ASP A 31 -21.14 -2.07 10.23
C ASP A 31 -21.60 -0.78 10.94
N ALA A 32 -20.72 0.22 11.04
CA ALA A 32 -21.03 1.54 11.62
C ALA A 32 -21.69 2.53 10.62
N GLY A 33 -21.93 2.13 9.36
CA GLY A 33 -22.54 2.99 8.33
C GLY A 33 -21.60 4.03 7.71
N PHE A 34 -20.30 3.99 8.02
CA PHE A 34 -19.28 4.89 7.46
C PHE A 34 -18.78 4.36 6.10
N TYR A 35 -19.66 4.32 5.10
CA TYR A 35 -19.39 3.67 3.81
C TYR A 35 -18.17 4.22 3.07
N ALA A 36 -17.98 5.54 3.03
CA ALA A 36 -16.80 6.13 2.38
C ALA A 36 -15.48 5.67 3.04
N SER A 37 -15.45 5.60 4.37
CA SER A 37 -14.30 5.09 5.12
C SER A 37 -14.12 3.59 4.91
N ALA A 38 -15.20 2.81 4.82
CA ALA A 38 -15.13 1.38 4.52
C ALA A 38 -14.50 1.12 3.15
N ILE A 39 -14.95 1.85 2.11
CA ILE A 39 -14.40 1.76 0.75
C ILE A 39 -12.92 2.15 0.74
N ASN A 40 -12.55 3.25 1.40
CA ASN A 40 -11.16 3.68 1.49
C ASN A 40 -10.26 2.59 2.11
N ARG A 41 -10.71 1.96 3.20
CA ARG A 41 -9.94 0.90 3.87
C ARG A 41 -9.87 -0.38 3.02
N ALA A 42 -10.95 -0.74 2.34
CA ALA A 42 -10.94 -1.84 1.38
C ALA A 42 -9.93 -1.60 0.24
N TYR A 43 -9.87 -0.39 -0.31
CA TYR A 43 -8.86 -0.02 -1.32
C TYR A 43 -7.43 -0.24 -0.80
N TYR A 44 -7.11 0.21 0.42
CA TYR A 44 -5.79 -0.02 1.00
C TYR A 44 -5.50 -1.50 1.27
N ALA A 45 -6.50 -2.29 1.63
CA ALA A 45 -6.35 -3.74 1.75
C ALA A 45 -5.89 -4.37 0.43
N PHE A 46 -6.55 -4.02 -0.69
CA PHE A 46 -6.14 -4.48 -2.02
C PHE A 46 -4.76 -3.97 -2.41
N PHE A 47 -4.43 -2.72 -2.10
CA PHE A 47 -3.10 -2.16 -2.33
C PHE A 47 -2.03 -3.00 -1.62
N TYR A 48 -2.21 -3.34 -0.35
CA TYR A 48 -1.25 -4.16 0.37
C TYR A 48 -1.17 -5.59 -0.18
N ALA A 49 -2.30 -6.22 -0.51
CA ALA A 49 -2.32 -7.55 -1.14
C ALA A 49 -1.60 -7.57 -2.51
N ALA A 50 -1.76 -6.52 -3.32
CA ALA A 50 -1.05 -6.37 -4.58
C ALA A 50 0.47 -6.24 -4.36
N ASN A 51 0.91 -5.46 -3.36
CA ASN A 51 2.33 -5.35 -3.02
C ASN A 51 2.89 -6.67 -2.45
N ALA A 52 2.12 -7.43 -1.67
CA ALA A 52 2.51 -8.78 -1.24
C ALA A 52 2.79 -9.67 -2.46
N THR A 53 1.88 -9.64 -3.45
CA THR A 53 2.02 -10.42 -4.69
C THR A 53 3.27 -10.02 -5.48
N LEU A 54 3.52 -8.72 -5.64
CA LEU A 54 4.73 -8.22 -6.31
C LEU A 54 6.01 -8.62 -5.55
N ALA A 55 5.99 -8.52 -4.22
CA ALA A 55 7.12 -8.91 -3.38
C ALA A 55 7.46 -10.40 -3.54
N THR A 56 6.49 -11.30 -3.74
CA THR A 56 6.79 -12.72 -4.04
C THR A 56 7.65 -12.90 -5.28
N ARG A 57 7.51 -11.99 -6.26
CA ARG A 57 8.27 -11.99 -7.52
C ARG A 57 9.57 -11.19 -7.45
N GLY A 58 9.90 -10.63 -6.29
CA GLY A 58 11.08 -9.75 -6.12
C GLY A 58 10.90 -8.37 -6.74
N LEU A 59 9.66 -7.98 -7.02
CA LEU A 59 9.34 -6.67 -7.54
C LEU A 59 8.91 -5.81 -6.35
N SER A 60 9.65 -4.74 -6.08
CA SER A 60 9.21 -3.68 -5.17
C SER A 60 8.90 -2.43 -5.99
N ARG A 61 7.86 -1.66 -5.64
CA ARG A 61 7.71 -0.31 -6.21
C ARG A 61 8.90 0.54 -5.75
N SER A 62 9.77 0.94 -6.70
CA SER A 62 10.73 2.01 -6.45
C SER A 62 9.98 3.26 -6.03
N LYS A 63 10.13 3.67 -4.77
CA LYS A 63 9.67 4.96 -4.27
C LYS A 63 10.61 6.05 -4.83
N HIS A 64 10.49 6.38 -6.12
CA HIS A 64 11.20 7.54 -6.69
C HIS A 64 10.59 8.08 -8.01
N SER A 65 9.27 8.15 -8.14
CA SER A 65 8.63 8.85 -9.27
C SER A 65 7.40 9.66 -8.86
N GLY A 66 7.46 10.31 -7.70
CA GLY A 66 6.40 11.18 -7.18
C GLY A 66 6.85 12.60 -6.87
N VAL A 67 8.05 13.01 -7.30
CA VAL A 67 8.42 14.43 -7.28
C VAL A 67 7.87 15.06 -8.55
N ILE A 68 6.59 15.37 -8.54
CA ILE A 68 6.11 16.54 -9.28
C ILE A 68 6.24 17.69 -8.27
N SER A 69 7.46 18.21 -8.14
CA SER A 69 7.65 19.54 -7.58
C SER A 69 7.06 20.48 -8.62
N TYR A 70 5.88 21.00 -8.32
CA TYR A 70 5.20 21.98 -9.15
C TYR A 70 6.11 23.22 -9.21
N GLY A 71 6.88 23.33 -10.30
CA GLY A 71 7.53 24.57 -10.68
C GLY A 71 6.43 25.53 -11.14
N ALA A 72 5.79 26.21 -10.18
CA ALA A 72 5.01 27.39 -10.49
C ALA A 72 6.01 28.51 -10.82
N GLY A 73 6.20 28.72 -12.12
CA GLY A 73 6.79 29.96 -12.62
C GLY A 73 5.82 31.13 -12.44
N GLY A 74 6.40 32.32 -12.41
CA GLY A 74 5.74 33.58 -12.72
C GLY A 74 5.57 34.53 -11.55
N SER A 75 6.42 35.56 -11.49
CA SER A 75 5.96 36.90 -11.84
C SER A 75 7.14 37.88 -11.87
N ASP A 76 7.22 38.56 -13.00
CA ASP A 76 8.02 39.74 -13.30
C ASP A 76 7.86 40.86 -12.25
N GLY A 77 8.90 41.70 -12.12
CA GLY A 77 8.88 42.93 -11.33
C GLY A 77 10.25 43.35 -10.83
#